data_AF-A0A542AUS0-F1
#
_entry.id   AF-A0A542AUS0-F1
#
_cell.length_a   1.000
_cell.length_b   1.000
_cell.length_c   1.000
_cell.angle_alpha   90.00
_cell.angle_beta   90.00
_cell.angle_gamma   90.00
#
_symmetry.space_group_name_H-M   'P 1'
#
loop_
_entity.id
_entity.type
_entity.pdbx_description
1 polymer ?
#
loop_
_entity_poly.entity_id
_entity_poly.type
_entity_poly.pdbx_seq_one_letter_code
_entity_poly.pdbx_strand_id
1 'polypeptide(L)'
;MRINKLMLVGLTAFLAFACNNDDDGGLAQVEVRDRTEVAVEDDQALLDYLSTHFYNYEDFESPSEDFNYQIVFDTIAGENADKEPIISSDKLITKTVNHEGVDQNLYVLRVREGAGAKPTFADSTFVTYEGELLTGTVFDSNLRNPVWFNLSPYFGIVDNRVTPLGGVIKGFQAGLTEFGAATGFKVNADNSVEWNNDYGIGAIFMPSGLAYYFNSPETIPVYSPLVFQISSYVVNQADHDNDGIPSFMEDLDGDNDVTTDDTDEDGLPNLSDPDDDGDGTPTRDEIEITEDGTLILTDSDNDGTPDYLDPDVFQ
;
A
#
# COMPACT_ATOMS: atom_id res chain seq x y z
N MET A 1 2.18 -64.71 -51.04
CA MET A 1 2.46 -64.59 -49.59
C MET A 1 3.96 -64.55 -49.36
N ARG A 2 4.51 -63.38 -48.98
CA ARG A 2 5.86 -63.17 -48.42
C ARG A 2 6.04 -61.69 -48.01
N ILE A 3 5.86 -61.43 -46.71
CA ILE A 3 6.76 -60.77 -45.75
C ILE A 3 7.72 -59.64 -46.19
N ASN A 4 7.55 -58.50 -45.48
CA ASN A 4 8.50 -57.56 -44.83
C ASN A 4 9.03 -56.25 -45.47
N LYS A 5 9.03 -55.25 -44.55
CA LYS A 5 9.96 -54.11 -44.26
C LYS A 5 9.36 -52.72 -44.52
N LEU A 6 9.01 -51.97 -43.46
CA LEU A 6 9.84 -51.03 -42.63
C LEU A 6 10.11 -49.69 -43.34
N MET A 7 9.51 -48.58 -42.87
CA MET A 7 10.20 -47.52 -42.13
C MET A 7 9.29 -46.31 -41.79
N LEU A 8 9.65 -45.68 -40.68
CA LEU A 8 9.03 -44.62 -39.88
C LEU A 8 9.51 -43.22 -40.34
N VAL A 9 8.61 -42.22 -40.46
CA VAL A 9 8.81 -40.76 -40.25
C VAL A 9 7.39 -40.18 -40.10
N GLY A 10 6.97 -39.33 -39.16
CA GLY A 10 7.66 -38.36 -38.32
C GLY A 10 6.92 -37.01 -38.47
N LEU A 11 6.28 -36.59 -37.37
CA LEU A 11 5.62 -35.32 -37.06
C LEU A 11 6.20 -34.06 -37.74
N THR A 12 5.35 -33.19 -38.30
CA THR A 12 5.37 -31.70 -38.11
C THR A 12 4.25 -31.03 -38.92
N ALA A 13 3.24 -30.50 -38.22
CA ALA A 13 2.35 -29.48 -38.76
C ALA A 13 3.05 -28.13 -38.57
N PHE A 14 3.59 -27.59 -39.65
CA PHE A 14 4.13 -26.23 -39.69
C PHE A 14 2.98 -25.23 -39.61
N LEU A 15 2.92 -24.49 -38.51
CA LEU A 15 2.18 -23.23 -38.41
C LEU A 15 2.85 -22.24 -39.37
N ALA A 16 2.05 -21.62 -40.23
CA ALA A 16 2.49 -20.61 -41.16
C ALA A 16 2.84 -19.32 -40.40
N PHE A 17 4.13 -19.02 -40.26
CA PHE A 17 4.60 -17.65 -40.02
C PHE A 17 4.57 -16.91 -41.36
N ALA A 18 3.62 -15.98 -41.47
CA ALA A 18 3.64 -14.92 -42.46
C ALA A 18 3.16 -13.63 -41.78
N CYS A 19 4.10 -12.83 -41.29
CA CYS A 19 3.90 -11.39 -41.16
C CYS A 19 4.97 -10.71 -42.01
N ASN A 20 4.48 -9.79 -42.85
CA ASN A 20 5.24 -9.03 -43.83
C ASN A 20 6.29 -8.16 -43.15
N ASN A 21 7.38 -7.95 -43.88
CA ASN A 21 8.29 -6.83 -43.65
C ASN A 21 7.54 -5.52 -43.89
N ASP A 22 7.41 -4.68 -42.87
CA ASP A 22 7.33 -3.24 -43.03
C ASP A 22 8.35 -2.61 -42.07
N ASP A 23 9.37 -2.00 -42.67
CA ASP A 23 10.38 -1.17 -42.01
C ASP A 23 9.73 0.16 -41.58
N ASP A 24 9.05 0.17 -40.44
CA ASP A 24 8.72 1.41 -39.74
C ASP A 24 9.62 1.52 -38.51
N GLY A 25 10.47 2.55 -38.50
CA GLY A 25 11.28 2.98 -37.35
C GLY A 25 10.43 3.55 -36.21
N GLY A 26 9.36 2.86 -35.83
CA GLY A 26 8.64 3.08 -34.59
C GLY A 26 9.52 2.63 -33.42
N LEU A 27 9.50 3.40 -32.34
CA LEU A 27 10.06 2.93 -31.07
C LEU A 27 9.41 1.57 -30.78
N ALA A 28 10.21 0.53 -30.55
CA ALA A 28 9.68 -0.75 -30.13
C ALA A 28 8.79 -0.50 -28.92
N GLN A 29 7.48 -0.71 -29.09
CA GLN A 29 6.54 -0.60 -27.99
C GLN A 29 6.89 -1.73 -27.04
N VAL A 30 7.50 -1.39 -25.89
CA VAL A 30 7.78 -2.38 -24.86
C VAL A 30 6.41 -2.87 -24.38
N GLU A 31 6.11 -4.14 -24.69
CA GLU A 31 4.88 -4.77 -24.23
C GLU A 31 4.94 -4.88 -22.70
N VAL A 32 3.95 -4.28 -22.03
CA VAL A 32 3.79 -4.41 -20.58
C VAL A 32 3.46 -5.87 -20.29
N ARG A 33 4.14 -6.44 -19.30
CA ARG A 33 3.94 -7.85 -18.93
C ARG A 33 2.53 -8.06 -18.37
N ASP A 34 2.06 -9.30 -18.35
CA ASP A 34 0.78 -9.62 -17.71
C ASP A 34 0.91 -9.49 -16.18
N ARG A 35 -0.02 -8.77 -15.55
CA ARG A 35 0.01 -8.50 -14.11
C ARG A 35 -0.19 -9.76 -13.27
N THR A 36 -0.97 -10.73 -13.76
CA THR A 36 -1.19 -12.01 -13.07
C THR A 36 0.06 -12.87 -13.13
N GLU A 37 0.75 -12.92 -14.28
CA GLU A 37 2.02 -13.65 -14.42
C GLU A 37 3.11 -13.06 -13.52
N VAL A 38 3.27 -11.74 -13.53
CA VAL A 38 4.25 -11.06 -12.67
C VAL A 38 3.92 -11.23 -11.19
N ALA A 39 2.65 -11.18 -10.80
CA ALA A 39 2.23 -11.41 -9.42
C ALA A 39 2.69 -12.79 -8.89
N VAL A 40 2.62 -13.84 -9.72
CA VAL A 40 3.08 -15.18 -9.35
C VAL A 40 4.60 -15.25 -9.22
N GLU A 41 5.34 -14.59 -10.12
CA GLU A 41 6.80 -14.53 -10.06
C GLU A 41 7.30 -13.78 -8.82
N ASP A 42 6.69 -12.62 -8.55
CA ASP A 42 7.02 -11.79 -7.40
C ASP A 42 6.68 -12.50 -6.09
N ASP A 43 5.52 -13.17 -6.00
CA ASP A 43 5.15 -13.96 -4.82
C ASP A 43 6.19 -15.05 -4.53
N GLN A 44 6.65 -15.76 -5.57
CA GLN A 44 7.70 -16.77 -5.39
C GLN A 44 9.03 -16.13 -4.93
N ALA A 45 9.41 -14.98 -5.49
CA ALA A 45 10.63 -14.27 -5.08
C ALA A 45 10.56 -13.81 -3.60
N LEU A 46 9.39 -13.35 -3.16
CA LEU A 46 9.13 -12.97 -1.78
C LEU A 46 9.18 -14.18 -0.85
N LEU A 47 8.51 -15.28 -1.19
CA LEU A 47 8.54 -16.52 -0.42
C LEU A 47 9.97 -17.07 -0.29
N ASP A 48 10.75 -17.02 -1.36
CA ASP A 48 12.16 -17.42 -1.36
C ASP A 48 12.98 -16.53 -0.41
N TYR A 49 12.80 -15.20 -0.47
CA TYR A 49 13.46 -14.27 0.44
C TYR A 49 13.09 -14.56 1.90
N LEU A 50 11.80 -14.63 2.21
CA LEU A 50 11.27 -14.87 3.56
C LEU A 50 11.71 -16.23 4.14
N SER A 51 11.94 -17.23 3.27
CA SER A 51 12.40 -18.57 3.67
C SER A 51 13.91 -18.66 3.88
N THR A 52 14.68 -17.72 3.34
CA THR A 52 16.15 -17.75 3.36
C THR A 52 16.78 -16.65 4.20
N HIS A 53 15.98 -15.69 4.67
CA HIS A 53 16.42 -14.58 5.52
C HIS A 53 15.78 -14.67 6.90
N PHE A 54 16.49 -14.11 7.88
CA PHE A 54 16.00 -13.84 9.22
C PHE A 54 16.18 -12.34 9.52
N TYR A 55 15.57 -11.86 10.59
CA TYR A 55 15.84 -10.53 11.14
C TYR A 55 16.48 -10.63 12.51
N ASN A 56 17.02 -9.54 13.04
CA ASN A 56 17.62 -9.47 14.38
C ASN A 56 16.61 -9.59 15.55
N TYR A 57 15.73 -10.61 15.53
CA TYR A 57 14.68 -10.84 16.54
C TYR A 57 15.21 -10.95 17.97
N GLU A 58 16.40 -11.51 18.17
CA GLU A 58 17.04 -11.61 19.50
C GLU A 58 17.31 -10.23 20.11
N ASP A 59 17.65 -9.22 19.30
CA ASP A 59 17.85 -7.84 19.77
C ASP A 59 16.52 -7.22 20.24
N PHE A 60 15.39 -7.60 19.63
CA PHE A 60 14.07 -7.15 20.06
C PHE A 60 13.57 -7.88 21.31
N GLU A 61 13.91 -9.16 21.47
CA GLU A 61 13.57 -9.97 22.65
C GLU A 61 14.40 -9.59 23.89
N SER A 62 15.66 -9.20 23.68
CA SER A 62 16.60 -8.81 24.73
C SER A 62 17.34 -7.52 24.36
N PRO A 63 16.63 -6.36 24.32
CA PRO A 63 17.20 -5.11 23.85
C PRO A 63 18.32 -4.61 24.77
N SER A 64 19.46 -4.29 24.16
CA SER A 64 20.56 -3.61 24.83
C SER A 64 20.24 -2.13 25.07
N GLU A 65 21.00 -1.46 25.96
CA GLU A 65 20.81 -0.02 26.22
C GLU A 65 21.03 0.85 24.97
N ASP A 66 21.87 0.41 24.03
CA ASP A 66 22.22 1.13 22.80
C ASP A 66 21.43 0.67 21.57
N PHE A 67 20.44 -0.23 21.75
CA PHE A 67 19.67 -0.73 20.62
C PHE A 67 18.81 0.38 20.00
N ASN A 68 18.96 0.57 18.68
CA ASN A 68 18.29 1.62 17.93
C ASN A 68 16.91 1.21 17.38
N TYR A 69 16.44 0.00 17.72
CA TYR A 69 15.16 -0.54 17.27
C TYR A 69 14.98 -0.62 15.75
N GLN A 70 16.09 -0.69 15.01
CA GLN A 70 16.07 -0.93 13.57
C GLN A 70 16.09 -2.43 13.28
N ILE A 71 15.33 -2.81 12.25
CA ILE A 71 15.33 -4.17 11.73
C ILE A 71 16.57 -4.32 10.86
N VAL A 72 17.27 -5.44 11.02
CA VAL A 72 18.40 -5.82 10.15
C VAL A 72 18.12 -7.21 9.64
N PHE A 73 18.07 -7.35 8.32
CA PHE A 73 17.95 -8.65 7.66
C PHE A 73 19.31 -9.24 7.33
N ASP A 74 19.42 -10.56 7.45
CA ASP A 74 20.60 -11.31 7.02
C ASP A 74 20.18 -12.70 6.54
N THR A 75 21.04 -13.36 5.77
CA THR A 75 20.80 -14.67 5.18
C THR A 75 21.09 -15.79 6.18
N ILE A 76 20.28 -16.85 6.12
CA ILE A 76 20.46 -18.10 6.89
C ILE A 76 21.57 -18.91 6.23
N ALA A 77 22.81 -18.58 6.59
CA ALA A 77 24.00 -19.24 6.09
C ALA A 77 25.16 -19.10 7.10
N GLY A 78 26.14 -20.01 7.01
CA GLY A 78 27.36 -19.92 7.81
C GLY A 78 27.08 -19.93 9.32
N GLU A 79 27.41 -18.84 10.00
CA GLU A 79 27.18 -18.64 11.44
C GLU A 79 25.69 -18.47 11.79
N ASN A 80 24.85 -18.11 10.81
CA ASN A 80 23.41 -17.92 10.97
C ASN A 80 22.58 -19.14 10.55
N ALA A 81 23.21 -20.30 10.34
CA ALA A 81 22.54 -21.47 9.75
C ALA A 81 21.43 -22.09 10.63
N ASP A 82 21.39 -21.75 11.91
CA ASP A 82 20.38 -22.17 12.89
C ASP A 82 19.31 -21.10 13.18
N LYS A 83 19.37 -19.95 12.50
CA LYS A 83 18.38 -18.87 12.64
C LYS A 83 17.03 -19.28 12.08
N GLU A 84 15.97 -18.76 12.69
CA GLU A 84 14.60 -18.99 12.24
C GLU A 84 14.27 -18.07 11.05
N PRO A 85 13.74 -18.62 9.94
CA PRO A 85 13.36 -17.80 8.79
C PRO A 85 12.15 -16.92 9.07
N ILE A 86 12.10 -15.74 8.44
CA ILE A 86 10.99 -14.79 8.56
C ILE A 86 9.65 -15.48 8.25
N ILE A 87 9.61 -16.37 7.26
CA ILE A 87 8.40 -17.10 6.87
C ILE A 87 7.80 -17.95 7.99
N SER A 88 8.59 -18.35 8.98
CA SER A 88 8.14 -19.14 10.13
C SER A 88 7.79 -18.29 11.35
N SER A 89 8.07 -16.98 11.31
CA SER A 89 7.79 -16.07 12.42
C SER A 89 6.29 -15.96 12.67
N ASP A 90 5.90 -16.05 13.95
CA ASP A 90 4.54 -15.78 14.42
C ASP A 90 4.09 -14.32 14.23
N LYS A 91 5.03 -13.43 13.89
CA LYS A 91 4.80 -12.00 13.61
C LYS A 91 4.55 -11.69 12.15
N LEU A 92 4.72 -12.68 11.25
CA LEU A 92 4.47 -12.49 9.83
C LEU A 92 2.98 -12.62 9.54
N ILE A 93 2.41 -11.57 8.96
CA ILE A 93 1.01 -11.50 8.53
C ILE A 93 0.98 -11.51 7.01
N THR A 94 0.12 -12.33 6.41
CA THR A 94 -0.16 -12.29 4.98
C THR A 94 -1.51 -11.63 4.75
N LYS A 95 -1.56 -10.61 3.90
CA LYS A 95 -2.78 -9.94 3.45
C LYS A 95 -2.94 -10.19 1.94
N THR A 96 -4.14 -10.49 1.50
CA THR A 96 -4.47 -10.46 0.07
C THR A 96 -4.99 -9.07 -0.25
N VAL A 97 -4.36 -8.39 -1.21
CA VAL A 97 -4.70 -7.02 -1.62
C VAL A 97 -4.99 -7.05 -3.11
N ASN A 98 -6.17 -6.55 -3.50
CA ASN A 98 -6.51 -6.36 -4.90
C ASN A 98 -5.92 -5.03 -5.39
N HIS A 99 -5.33 -5.04 -6.57
CA HIS A 99 -4.98 -3.82 -7.27
C HIS A 99 -5.05 -4.05 -8.78
N GLU A 100 -5.79 -3.18 -9.48
CA GLU A 100 -6.08 -3.31 -10.92
C GLU A 100 -6.63 -4.69 -11.31
N GLY A 101 -7.53 -5.25 -10.49
CA GLY A 101 -8.22 -6.50 -10.76
C GLY A 101 -7.39 -7.77 -10.52
N VAL A 102 -6.21 -7.65 -9.91
CA VAL A 102 -5.35 -8.80 -9.56
C VAL A 102 -5.12 -8.84 -8.06
N ASP A 103 -5.53 -9.95 -7.44
CA ASP A 103 -5.24 -10.27 -6.04
C ASP A 103 -3.77 -10.66 -5.88
N GLN A 104 -3.09 -10.03 -4.92
CA GLN A 104 -1.67 -10.24 -4.66
C GLN A 104 -1.41 -10.40 -3.15
N ASN A 105 -0.43 -11.22 -2.79
CA ASN A 105 -0.04 -11.37 -1.39
C ASN A 105 0.91 -10.25 -0.97
N LEU A 106 0.54 -9.55 0.10
CA LEU A 106 1.37 -8.62 0.84
C LEU A 106 1.81 -9.29 2.15
N TYR A 107 3.10 -9.27 2.44
CA TYR A 107 3.64 -9.86 3.67
C TYR A 107 4.07 -8.75 4.62
N VAL A 108 3.58 -8.76 5.85
CA VAL A 108 3.87 -7.74 6.86
C VAL A 108 4.47 -8.41 8.08
N LEU A 109 5.76 -8.15 8.34
CA LEU A 109 6.43 -8.57 9.56
C LEU A 109 6.16 -7.53 10.65
N ARG A 110 5.18 -7.81 11.50
CA ARG A 110 4.77 -6.90 12.59
C ARG A 110 5.55 -7.18 13.86
N VAL A 111 6.80 -6.71 13.92
CA VAL A 111 7.71 -6.90 15.08
C VAL A 111 7.09 -6.31 16.35
N ARG A 112 6.51 -5.11 16.25
CA ARG A 112 5.74 -4.45 17.31
C ARG A 112 4.56 -3.72 16.66
N GLU A 113 3.34 -3.96 17.15
CA GLU A 113 2.15 -3.31 16.61
C GLU A 113 2.15 -1.81 16.89
N GLY A 114 2.50 -1.40 18.12
CA GLY A 114 2.33 -0.03 18.59
C GLY A 114 1.19 0.05 19.60
N ALA A 115 1.34 0.88 20.64
CA ALA A 115 0.36 0.97 21.73
C ALA A 115 -0.66 2.11 21.57
N GLY A 116 -0.45 3.00 20.59
CA GLY A 116 -1.37 4.09 20.23
C GLY A 116 -2.44 3.69 19.22
N ALA A 117 -3.04 4.70 18.58
CA ALA A 117 -4.07 4.52 17.56
C ALA A 117 -3.53 3.76 16.34
N LYS A 118 -4.39 2.94 15.71
CA LYS A 118 -4.09 2.19 14.48
C LYS A 118 -4.70 2.96 13.30
N PRO A 119 -3.96 3.19 12.19
CA PRO A 119 -4.48 3.94 11.07
C PRO A 119 -5.50 3.11 10.28
N THR A 120 -6.52 3.79 9.76
CA THR A 120 -7.35 3.29 8.65
C THR A 120 -6.54 3.32 7.35
N PHE A 121 -7.12 2.83 6.25
CA PHE A 121 -6.47 2.89 4.93
C PHE A 121 -6.44 4.32 4.35
N ALA A 122 -7.24 5.26 4.88
CA ALA A 122 -7.32 6.64 4.41
C ALA A 122 -6.62 7.66 5.33
N ASP A 123 -6.15 7.25 6.50
CA ASP A 123 -5.52 8.16 7.46
C ASP A 123 -4.15 8.71 7.00
N SER A 124 -3.64 9.71 7.71
CA SER A 124 -2.25 10.14 7.60
C SER A 124 -1.39 9.49 8.69
N THR A 125 -0.15 9.12 8.36
CA THR A 125 0.80 8.51 9.30
C THR A 125 2.13 9.26 9.33
N PHE A 126 2.72 9.40 10.52
CA PHE A 126 4.03 10.01 10.73
C PHE A 126 5.06 8.92 11.03
N VAL A 127 5.94 8.63 10.06
CA VAL A 127 6.78 7.43 10.09
C VAL A 127 8.23 7.73 9.71
N THR A 128 9.17 6.95 10.24
CA THR A 128 10.48 6.77 9.58
C THR A 128 10.43 5.50 8.76
N TYR A 129 11.16 5.47 7.65
CA TYR A 129 11.21 4.31 6.77
C TYR A 129 12.58 4.11 6.11
N GLU A 130 12.81 2.91 5.61
CA GLU A 130 13.84 2.57 4.63
C GLU A 130 13.25 1.63 3.59
N GLY A 131 13.37 1.99 2.32
CA GLY A 131 12.92 1.20 1.17
C GLY A 131 14.11 0.55 0.48
N GLU A 132 14.07 -0.77 0.33
CA GLU A 132 15.11 -1.56 -0.30
C GLU A 132 14.56 -2.64 -1.24
N LEU A 133 15.39 -3.07 -2.19
CA LEU A 133 15.11 -4.24 -3.02
C LEU A 133 15.41 -5.53 -2.23
N LEU A 134 14.90 -6.67 -2.70
CA LEU A 134 15.26 -8.00 -2.13
C LEU A 134 16.76 -8.31 -2.17
N THR A 135 17.55 -7.55 -2.92
CA THR A 135 19.02 -7.62 -2.94
C THR A 135 19.69 -6.87 -1.78
N GLY A 136 18.93 -6.17 -0.94
CA GLY A 136 19.44 -5.25 0.10
C GLY A 136 19.90 -3.89 -0.46
N THR A 137 19.55 -3.57 -1.72
CA THR A 137 19.87 -2.27 -2.29
C THR A 137 18.85 -1.24 -1.83
N VAL A 138 19.25 -0.34 -0.94
CA VAL A 138 18.44 0.79 -0.50
C VAL A 138 18.25 1.79 -1.63
N PHE A 139 17.00 2.12 -1.97
CA PHE A 139 16.65 3.09 -3.00
C PHE A 139 16.10 4.41 -2.43
N ASP A 140 15.57 4.38 -1.20
CA ASP A 140 15.05 5.56 -0.49
C ASP A 140 15.06 5.33 1.02
N SER A 141 15.28 6.38 1.83
CA SER A 141 15.25 6.25 3.28
C SER A 141 15.06 7.59 4.00
N ASN A 142 14.37 7.53 5.15
CA ASN A 142 14.34 8.59 6.12
C ASN A 142 14.29 8.05 7.56
N LEU A 143 15.40 7.46 7.99
CA LEU A 143 15.54 6.77 9.29
C LEU A 143 15.65 7.70 10.50
N ARG A 144 15.83 9.00 10.30
CA ARG A 144 16.13 9.96 11.39
C ARG A 144 15.12 11.07 11.53
N ASN A 145 14.41 11.43 10.47
CA ASN A 145 13.45 12.53 10.47
C ASN A 145 12.11 11.97 9.98
N PRO A 146 11.18 11.60 10.86
CA PRO A 146 9.92 11.04 10.40
C PRO A 146 9.18 12.01 9.47
N VAL A 147 8.40 11.46 8.55
CA VAL A 147 7.65 12.18 7.52
C VAL A 147 6.19 11.79 7.56
N TRP A 148 5.32 12.71 7.14
CA TRP A 148 3.91 12.45 6.96
C TRP A 148 3.64 11.81 5.60
N PHE A 149 2.86 10.74 5.60
CA PHE A 149 2.23 10.17 4.41
C PHE A 149 0.72 10.18 4.57
N ASN A 150 0.00 10.61 3.54
CA ASN A 150 -1.41 10.30 3.38
C ASN A 150 -1.50 8.89 2.79
N LEU A 151 -2.20 7.99 3.46
CA LEU A 151 -2.24 6.59 3.07
C LEU A 151 -3.10 6.38 1.81
N SER A 152 -4.21 7.10 1.68
CA SER A 152 -4.99 7.14 0.44
C SER A 152 -4.51 8.26 -0.49
N PRO A 153 -4.54 8.05 -1.82
CA PRO A 153 -4.53 9.16 -2.76
C PRO A 153 -5.73 10.07 -2.53
N TYR A 154 -5.52 11.37 -2.70
CA TYR A 154 -6.55 12.39 -2.69
C TYR A 154 -6.28 13.37 -3.81
N PHE A 155 -7.31 14.09 -4.24
CA PHE A 155 -7.31 14.84 -5.48
C PHE A 155 -7.68 16.29 -5.23
N GLY A 156 -7.47 17.10 -6.25
CA GLY A 156 -8.00 18.45 -6.29
C GLY A 156 -7.94 19.02 -7.70
N ILE A 157 -8.64 20.13 -7.90
CA ILE A 157 -8.68 20.79 -9.19
C ILE A 157 -7.47 21.73 -9.36
N VAL A 158 -6.51 21.31 -10.17
CA VAL A 158 -5.35 22.11 -10.57
C VAL A 158 -5.42 22.35 -12.08
N ASP A 159 -5.36 23.62 -12.49
CA ASP A 159 -5.49 24.02 -13.90
C ASP A 159 -6.72 23.41 -14.61
N ASN A 160 -7.85 23.36 -13.90
CA ASN A 160 -9.13 22.82 -14.39
C ASN A 160 -9.07 21.31 -14.74
N ARG A 161 -8.26 20.55 -13.99
CA ARG A 161 -8.13 19.09 -14.08
C ARG A 161 -8.04 18.49 -12.69
N VAL A 162 -8.71 17.36 -12.50
CA VAL A 162 -8.52 16.48 -11.34
C VAL A 162 -7.07 16.02 -11.35
N THR A 163 -6.36 16.36 -10.28
CA THR A 163 -4.92 16.12 -10.14
C THR A 163 -4.67 15.45 -8.79
N PRO A 164 -3.94 14.32 -8.75
CA PRO A 164 -3.56 13.71 -7.48
C PRO A 164 -2.62 14.65 -6.72
N LEU A 165 -2.93 14.89 -5.45
CA LEU A 165 -2.19 15.80 -4.57
C LEU A 165 -1.31 15.06 -3.55
N GLY A 166 -1.52 13.75 -3.40
CA GLY A 166 -0.68 12.88 -2.58
C GLY A 166 -1.17 11.43 -2.62
N GLY A 167 -0.74 10.65 -1.63
CA GLY A 167 -0.96 9.22 -1.56
C GLY A 167 0.35 8.43 -1.62
N VAL A 168 0.25 7.13 -1.34
CA VAL A 168 1.34 6.17 -1.40
C VAL A 168 0.96 4.98 -2.27
N ILE A 169 1.93 4.13 -2.61
CA ILE A 169 1.67 2.88 -3.34
C ILE A 169 0.75 1.95 -2.51
N LYS A 170 -0.15 1.20 -3.17
CA LYS A 170 -1.20 0.37 -2.54
C LYS A 170 -0.64 -0.61 -1.49
N GLY A 171 0.52 -1.23 -1.75
CA GLY A 171 1.17 -2.14 -0.81
C GLY A 171 1.66 -1.44 0.47
N PHE A 172 2.14 -0.20 0.37
CA PHE A 172 2.58 0.59 1.52
C PHE A 172 1.36 1.07 2.33
N GLN A 173 0.29 1.55 1.67
CA GLN A 173 -1.00 1.87 2.29
C GLN A 173 -1.53 0.67 3.10
N ALA A 174 -1.74 -0.47 2.42
CA ALA A 174 -2.32 -1.66 3.04
C ALA A 174 -1.43 -2.25 4.15
N GLY A 175 -0.10 -2.14 4.01
CA GLY A 175 0.85 -2.62 5.01
C GLY A 175 0.91 -1.73 6.26
N LEU A 176 0.89 -0.40 6.09
CA LEU A 176 0.97 0.54 7.22
C LEU A 176 -0.23 0.47 8.17
N THR A 177 -1.39 0.03 7.67
CA THR A 177 -2.56 -0.23 8.53
C THR A 177 -2.25 -1.20 9.68
N GLU A 178 -1.20 -2.03 9.61
CA GLU A 178 -0.84 -2.96 10.69
C GLU A 178 0.01 -2.36 11.82
N PHE A 179 0.35 -1.06 11.74
CA PHE A 179 1.26 -0.41 12.69
C PHE A 179 0.61 0.80 13.36
N GLY A 180 0.29 0.66 14.63
CA GLY A 180 -0.18 1.73 15.49
C GLY A 180 0.92 2.72 15.92
N ALA A 181 0.46 3.88 16.38
CA ALA A 181 1.29 4.99 16.84
C ALA A 181 2.01 4.71 18.18
N ALA A 182 2.90 5.62 18.57
CA ALA A 182 3.33 5.75 19.96
C ALA A 182 2.17 6.25 20.84
N THR A 183 2.22 5.97 22.14
CA THR A 183 1.26 6.57 23.10
C THR A 183 1.52 8.06 23.35
N GLY A 184 2.69 8.55 22.95
CA GLY A 184 3.04 9.96 23.07
C GLY A 184 4.53 10.22 22.85
N PHE A 185 4.92 11.46 23.10
CA PHE A 185 6.30 11.94 23.01
C PHE A 185 6.56 13.02 24.06
N LYS A 186 7.84 13.31 24.28
CA LYS A 186 8.29 14.49 25.01
C LYS A 186 9.19 15.34 24.12
N VAL A 187 9.11 16.65 24.29
CA VAL A 187 10.01 17.61 23.64
C VAL A 187 11.12 17.98 24.63
N ASN A 188 12.36 17.74 24.24
CA ASN A 188 13.53 18.06 25.04
C ASN A 188 13.88 19.56 24.97
N ALA A 189 14.74 20.02 25.87
CA ALA A 189 15.14 21.44 25.94
C ALA A 189 15.87 21.95 24.69
N ASP A 190 16.40 21.06 23.86
CA ASP A 190 17.05 21.36 22.57
C ASP A 190 16.07 21.25 21.38
N ASN A 191 14.77 21.14 21.65
CA ASN A 191 13.68 20.92 20.69
C ASN A 191 13.73 19.57 19.95
N SER A 192 14.57 18.62 20.37
CA SER A 192 14.46 17.24 19.89
C SER A 192 13.20 16.56 20.44
N VAL A 193 12.62 15.65 19.67
CA VAL A 193 11.47 14.85 20.07
C VAL A 193 11.96 13.47 20.51
N GLU A 194 11.55 13.05 21.69
CA GLU A 194 11.74 11.68 22.17
C GLU A 194 10.38 11.00 22.30
N TRP A 195 10.17 9.96 21.49
CA TRP A 195 8.95 9.17 21.48
C TRP A 195 8.92 8.20 22.65
N ASN A 196 7.73 7.93 23.19
CA ASN A 196 7.54 6.77 24.07
C ASN A 196 7.96 5.52 23.29
N ASN A 197 8.69 4.61 23.94
CA ASN A 197 9.23 3.42 23.29
C ASN A 197 8.17 2.31 23.14
N ASP A 198 7.04 2.65 22.52
CA ASP A 198 5.88 1.82 22.28
C ASP A 198 5.22 2.08 20.92
N TYR A 199 5.93 2.71 19.98
CA TYR A 199 5.53 2.92 18.59
C TYR A 199 5.56 1.64 17.74
N GLY A 200 4.77 1.55 16.67
CA GLY A 200 4.81 0.40 15.76
C GLY A 200 6.17 0.23 15.06
N ILE A 201 6.64 -1.00 14.90
CA ILE A 201 7.88 -1.35 14.19
C ILE A 201 7.64 -2.61 13.36
N GLY A 202 8.09 -2.59 12.11
CA GLY A 202 8.05 -3.78 11.27
C GLY A 202 8.60 -3.57 9.89
N ALA A 203 8.32 -4.54 9.03
CA ALA A 203 8.65 -4.48 7.62
C ALA A 203 7.48 -4.94 6.76
N ILE A 204 7.37 -4.37 5.57
CA ILE A 204 6.35 -4.68 4.56
C ILE A 204 7.09 -5.19 3.32
N PHE A 205 6.79 -6.42 2.90
CA PHE A 205 7.32 -7.03 1.69
C PHE A 205 6.20 -7.11 0.67
N MET A 206 6.37 -6.43 -0.46
CA MET A 206 5.29 -6.25 -1.44
C MET A 206 5.75 -6.64 -2.85
N PRO A 207 4.89 -7.32 -3.63
CA PRO A 207 5.15 -7.59 -5.04
C PRO A 207 5.13 -6.27 -5.81
N SER A 208 5.76 -6.26 -6.98
CA SER A 208 5.86 -5.07 -7.81
C SER A 208 4.50 -4.55 -8.24
N GLY A 209 3.50 -5.43 -8.38
CA GLY A 209 2.13 -5.05 -8.71
C GLY A 209 1.37 -4.34 -7.58
N LEU A 210 1.84 -4.37 -6.33
CA LEU A 210 1.34 -3.49 -5.26
C LEU A 210 2.26 -2.27 -5.05
N ALA A 211 3.31 -2.16 -5.84
CA ALA A 211 4.28 -1.07 -5.85
C ALA A 211 4.25 -0.33 -7.19
N TYR A 212 5.41 -0.09 -7.80
CA TYR A 212 5.52 0.72 -9.02
C TYR A 212 5.35 -0.08 -10.33
N TYR A 213 5.33 -1.41 -10.28
CA TYR A 213 5.13 -2.30 -11.42
C TYR A 213 6.02 -1.91 -12.63
N PHE A 214 5.44 -1.58 -13.78
CA PHE A 214 6.14 -1.09 -14.97
C PHE A 214 6.51 0.40 -14.91
N ASN A 215 5.77 1.21 -14.14
CA ASN A 215 5.97 2.66 -14.03
C ASN A 215 6.93 3.00 -12.88
N SER A 216 8.11 2.39 -12.91
CA SER A 216 9.10 2.46 -11.83
C SER A 216 9.99 3.70 -11.91
N PRO A 217 10.32 4.36 -10.77
CA PRO A 217 11.37 5.36 -10.71
C PRO A 217 12.72 4.82 -11.20
N GLU A 218 13.63 5.70 -11.66
CA GLU A 218 14.93 5.28 -12.21
C GLU A 218 15.79 4.44 -11.24
N THR A 219 15.62 4.63 -9.93
CA THR A 219 16.36 3.92 -8.88
C THR A 219 15.84 2.51 -8.59
N ILE A 220 14.66 2.15 -9.10
CA ILE A 220 13.99 0.89 -8.85
C ILE A 220 13.80 0.18 -10.20
N PRO A 221 14.38 -1.01 -10.43
CA PRO A 221 14.11 -1.75 -11.66
C PRO A 221 12.61 -2.05 -11.79
N VAL A 222 12.07 -1.96 -13.01
CA VAL A 222 10.67 -2.33 -13.27
C VAL A 222 10.39 -3.77 -12.83
N TYR A 223 9.17 -4.03 -12.38
CA TYR A 223 8.73 -5.33 -11.86
C TYR A 223 9.54 -5.84 -10.66
N SER A 224 10.05 -4.93 -9.81
CA SER A 224 10.77 -5.33 -8.59
C SER A 224 9.83 -5.42 -7.38
N PRO A 225 9.83 -6.55 -6.65
CA PRO A 225 9.33 -6.58 -5.27
C PRO A 225 10.16 -5.66 -4.38
N LEU A 226 9.49 -5.02 -3.42
CA LEU A 226 10.09 -4.05 -2.51
C LEU A 226 9.95 -4.49 -1.06
N VAL A 227 10.88 -4.05 -0.23
CA VAL A 227 10.83 -4.16 1.23
C VAL A 227 10.86 -2.76 1.82
N PHE A 228 9.92 -2.46 2.70
CA PHE A 228 9.92 -1.23 3.49
C PHE A 228 10.02 -1.57 4.97
N GLN A 229 11.10 -1.16 5.62
CA GLN A 229 11.20 -1.16 7.07
C GLN A 229 10.60 0.14 7.60
N ILE A 230 9.77 0.08 8.64
CA ILE A 230 9.04 1.25 9.15
C ILE A 230 9.06 1.36 10.68
N SER A 231 8.97 2.58 11.18
CA SER A 231 8.53 2.87 12.55
C SER A 231 7.42 3.91 12.54
N SER A 232 6.28 3.61 13.17
CA SER A 232 5.04 4.40 13.14
C SER A 232 4.82 5.18 14.42
N TYR A 233 4.97 6.51 14.37
CA TYR A 233 4.98 7.36 15.56
C TYR A 233 3.64 8.03 15.85
N VAL A 234 2.96 8.51 14.82
CA VAL A 234 1.67 9.22 14.94
C VAL A 234 0.74 8.75 13.85
N VAL A 235 -0.54 8.64 14.20
CA VAL A 235 -1.66 8.45 13.28
C VAL A 235 -2.57 9.65 13.42
N ASN A 236 -3.00 10.20 12.29
CA ASN A 236 -4.00 11.26 12.23
C ASN A 236 -5.15 10.79 11.34
N GLN A 237 -6.36 10.74 11.89
CA GLN A 237 -7.55 10.49 11.09
C GLN A 237 -7.71 11.61 10.06
N ALA A 238 -7.80 11.24 8.79
CA ALA A 238 -7.88 12.19 7.70
C ALA A 238 -9.34 12.57 7.38
N ASP A 239 -9.49 13.80 6.89
CA ASP A 239 -10.69 14.46 6.35
C ASP A 239 -10.07 15.42 5.32
N HIS A 240 -9.92 14.95 4.08
CA HIS A 240 -8.95 15.51 3.12
C HIS A 240 -9.45 16.82 2.48
N ASP A 241 -10.75 16.97 2.25
CA ASP A 241 -11.41 18.22 1.84
C ASP A 241 -11.85 19.10 3.03
N ASN A 242 -11.89 18.56 4.25
CA ASN A 242 -12.34 19.23 5.48
C ASN A 242 -13.85 19.45 5.55
N ASP A 243 -14.63 18.59 4.90
CA ASP A 243 -16.08 18.62 4.89
C ASP A 243 -16.72 18.03 6.16
N GLY A 244 -15.95 17.24 6.92
CA GLY A 244 -16.36 16.68 8.21
C GLY A 244 -16.61 15.19 8.25
N ILE A 245 -16.62 14.54 7.11
CA ILE A 245 -16.63 13.11 7.01
C ILE A 245 -15.17 12.62 7.07
N PRO A 246 -14.83 11.73 8.01
CA PRO A 246 -13.52 11.09 7.97
C PRO A 246 -13.34 10.31 6.67
N SER A 247 -12.21 10.48 5.98
CA SER A 247 -12.06 9.94 4.62
C SER A 247 -12.18 8.42 4.48
N PHE A 248 -12.05 7.66 5.56
CA PHE A 248 -12.28 6.21 5.52
C PHE A 248 -13.77 5.83 5.53
N MET A 249 -14.65 6.75 5.92
CA MET A 249 -16.11 6.56 5.96
C MET A 249 -16.77 6.78 4.59
N GLU A 250 -16.03 7.35 3.65
CA GLU A 250 -16.46 7.63 2.27
C GLU A 250 -16.21 6.44 1.33
N ASP A 251 -15.79 5.31 1.88
CA ASP A 251 -15.78 4.00 1.21
C ASP A 251 -17.20 3.43 1.23
N LEU A 252 -18.01 3.80 0.25
CA LEU A 252 -19.43 3.50 0.23
C LEU A 252 -19.69 2.04 -0.16
N ASP A 253 -18.80 1.42 -0.94
CA ASP A 253 -18.92 0.04 -1.40
C ASP A 253 -18.14 -0.99 -0.54
N GLY A 254 -17.23 -0.53 0.32
CA GLY A 254 -16.51 -1.32 1.30
C GLY A 254 -15.28 -2.04 0.74
N ASP A 255 -14.74 -1.62 -0.39
CA ASP A 255 -13.56 -2.21 -1.03
C ASP A 255 -12.22 -1.67 -0.51
N ASN A 256 -12.24 -0.68 0.39
CA ASN A 256 -11.10 0.08 0.91
C ASN A 256 -10.36 0.89 -0.18
N ASP A 257 -11.11 1.44 -1.14
CA ASP A 257 -10.65 2.33 -2.19
C ASP A 257 -11.60 3.53 -2.41
N VAL A 258 -11.56 4.45 -1.45
CA VAL A 258 -12.28 5.74 -1.48
C VAL A 258 -12.05 6.58 -2.73
N THR A 259 -11.04 6.27 -3.53
CA THR A 259 -10.73 7.03 -4.76
C THR A 259 -11.67 6.72 -5.92
N THR A 260 -12.56 5.75 -5.76
CA THR A 260 -13.58 5.39 -6.76
C THR A 260 -15.01 5.71 -6.34
N ASP A 261 -15.22 6.14 -5.11
CA ASP A 261 -16.51 6.63 -4.61
C ASP A 261 -16.66 8.10 -5.01
N ASP A 262 -17.56 8.37 -5.94
CA ASP A 262 -17.85 9.68 -6.56
C ASP A 262 -19.37 9.73 -6.78
N THR A 263 -20.08 10.40 -5.87
CA THR A 263 -21.54 10.28 -5.75
C THR A 263 -22.28 11.08 -6.83
N ASP A 264 -21.77 12.24 -7.22
CA ASP A 264 -22.35 13.10 -8.26
C ASP A 264 -21.78 12.86 -9.68
N GLU A 265 -20.76 11.99 -9.78
CA GLU A 265 -20.04 11.62 -11.00
C GLU A 265 -19.33 12.81 -11.71
N ASP A 266 -18.89 13.83 -10.96
CA ASP A 266 -18.16 14.98 -11.52
C ASP A 266 -16.67 14.68 -11.82
N GLY A 267 -16.17 13.57 -11.28
CA GLY A 267 -14.80 13.06 -11.41
C GLY A 267 -13.88 13.36 -10.23
N LEU A 268 -14.35 14.06 -9.20
CA LEU A 268 -13.69 14.23 -7.92
C LEU A 268 -14.30 13.24 -6.91
N PRO A 269 -13.52 12.29 -6.38
CA PRO A 269 -14.05 11.35 -5.39
C PRO A 269 -14.49 12.09 -4.12
N ASN A 270 -15.50 11.55 -3.43
CA ASN A 270 -16.10 12.14 -2.22
C ASN A 270 -15.05 12.65 -1.22
N LEU A 271 -13.99 11.85 -0.94
CA LEU A 271 -12.91 12.27 -0.03
C LEU A 271 -12.12 13.52 -0.42
N SER A 272 -12.38 14.08 -1.59
CA SER A 272 -11.76 15.27 -2.12
C SER A 272 -12.79 16.31 -2.56
N ASP A 273 -14.08 16.04 -2.35
CA ASP A 273 -15.21 16.87 -2.76
C ASP A 273 -16.00 17.37 -1.54
N PRO A 274 -16.04 18.69 -1.28
CA PRO A 274 -16.81 19.22 -0.16
C PRO A 274 -18.34 19.32 -0.40
N ASP A 275 -18.85 18.87 -1.54
CA ASP A 275 -20.26 18.87 -1.98
C ASP A 275 -20.56 17.53 -2.68
N ASP A 276 -20.52 16.44 -1.89
CA ASP A 276 -20.45 15.04 -2.34
C ASP A 276 -21.50 14.65 -3.39
N ASP A 277 -22.74 15.13 -3.23
CA ASP A 277 -23.86 14.81 -4.11
C ASP A 277 -24.14 15.87 -5.18
N GLY A 278 -23.38 16.97 -5.16
CA GLY A 278 -23.43 18.06 -6.13
C GLY A 278 -24.74 18.85 -6.12
N ASP A 279 -25.50 18.83 -5.03
CA ASP A 279 -26.78 19.53 -4.89
C ASP A 279 -26.60 21.06 -4.68
N GLY A 280 -25.39 21.47 -4.27
CA GLY A 280 -24.99 22.86 -4.01
C GLY A 280 -24.99 23.25 -2.53
N THR A 281 -25.35 22.34 -1.65
CA THR A 281 -25.24 22.41 -0.19
C THR A 281 -23.95 21.71 0.22
N PRO A 282 -23.01 22.37 0.92
CA PRO A 282 -21.78 21.68 1.31
C PRO A 282 -22.07 20.51 2.25
N THR A 283 -21.39 19.36 2.08
CA THR A 283 -21.51 18.16 2.93
C THR A 283 -21.48 18.51 4.43
N ARG A 284 -20.64 19.48 4.81
CA ARG A 284 -20.51 19.98 6.20
C ARG A 284 -21.83 20.47 6.80
N ASP A 285 -22.68 21.08 5.99
CA ASP A 285 -23.95 21.68 6.40
C ASP A 285 -25.09 20.65 6.46
N GLU A 286 -24.83 19.42 5.99
CA GLU A 286 -25.77 18.29 5.91
C GLU A 286 -25.43 17.16 6.89
N ILE A 287 -24.56 17.45 7.83
CA ILE A 287 -24.16 16.53 8.90
C ILE A 287 -24.26 17.23 10.26
N GLU A 288 -24.46 16.45 11.31
CA GLU A 288 -24.40 16.95 12.68
C GLU A 288 -23.15 16.42 13.39
N ILE A 289 -22.35 17.33 13.95
CA ILE A 289 -21.25 16.97 14.85
C ILE A 289 -21.59 17.47 16.25
N THR A 290 -21.72 16.53 17.19
CA THR A 290 -22.04 16.84 18.59
C THR A 290 -20.87 17.50 19.33
N GLU A 291 -21.14 18.06 20.52
CA GLU A 291 -20.10 18.71 21.35
C GLU A 291 -18.94 17.76 21.74
N ASP A 292 -19.19 16.46 21.80
CA ASP A 292 -18.17 15.44 22.06
C ASP A 292 -17.47 14.90 20.80
N GLY A 293 -17.79 15.45 19.62
CA GLY A 293 -17.17 15.11 18.34
C GLY A 293 -17.77 13.88 17.67
N THR A 294 -18.96 13.42 18.08
CA THR A 294 -19.67 12.33 17.40
C THR A 294 -20.29 12.85 16.10
N LEU A 295 -19.95 12.21 14.99
CA LEU A 295 -20.59 12.44 13.69
C LEU A 295 -21.95 11.73 13.61
N ILE A 296 -22.96 12.46 13.16
CA ILE A 296 -24.31 11.97 12.87
C ILE A 296 -24.60 12.32 11.40
N LEU A 297 -24.83 11.29 10.60
CA LEU A 297 -25.31 11.41 9.23
C LEU A 297 -26.83 11.62 9.27
N THR A 298 -27.32 12.76 8.79
CA THR A 298 -28.77 13.04 8.77
C THR A 298 -29.43 12.38 7.55
N ASP A 299 -30.74 12.20 7.63
CA ASP A 299 -31.61 11.63 6.59
C ASP A 299 -32.97 12.34 6.77
N SER A 300 -33.08 13.52 6.17
CA SER A 300 -34.12 14.51 6.42
C SER A 300 -35.46 14.09 5.82
N ASP A 301 -35.45 13.34 4.72
CA ASP A 301 -36.64 12.87 4.03
C ASP A 301 -37.03 11.41 4.38
N ASN A 302 -36.15 10.69 5.10
CA ASN A 302 -36.27 9.32 5.59
C ASN A 302 -36.36 8.26 4.48
N ASP A 303 -35.63 8.45 3.38
CA ASP A 303 -35.55 7.48 2.29
C ASP A 303 -34.45 6.41 2.48
N GLY A 304 -33.52 6.66 3.42
CA GLY A 304 -32.43 5.78 3.79
C GLY A 304 -31.06 6.15 3.19
N THR A 305 -30.98 7.21 2.39
CA THR A 305 -29.76 7.85 1.91
C THR A 305 -29.38 8.97 2.87
N PRO A 306 -28.12 9.05 3.33
CA PRO A 306 -27.67 10.23 4.08
C PRO A 306 -27.82 11.51 3.27
N ASP A 307 -28.16 12.63 3.92
CA ASP A 307 -28.41 13.91 3.24
C ASP A 307 -27.21 14.32 2.35
N TYR A 308 -25.98 14.21 2.84
CA TYR A 308 -24.76 14.53 2.06
C TYR A 308 -24.51 13.63 0.83
N LEU A 309 -25.32 12.61 0.62
CA LEU A 309 -25.28 11.71 -0.54
C LEU A 309 -26.60 11.75 -1.33
N ASP A 310 -27.53 12.66 -0.99
CA ASP A 310 -28.89 12.72 -1.54
C ASP A 310 -29.18 14.05 -2.26
N PRO A 311 -29.05 14.07 -3.60
CA PRO A 311 -29.17 15.30 -4.39
C PRO A 311 -30.61 15.87 -4.47
N ASP A 312 -31.59 15.22 -3.83
CA ASP A 312 -32.96 15.71 -3.70
C ASP A 312 -33.19 16.48 -2.36
N VAL A 313 -32.19 16.58 -1.47
CA VAL A 313 -32.28 17.20 -0.13
C VAL A 313 -31.52 18.53 -0.02
N PHE A 314 -32.20 19.62 -0.36
CA PHE A 314 -31.63 20.97 -0.21
C PHE A 314 -31.86 21.56 1.19
N GLN A 315 -30.81 21.93 1.94
CA GLN A 315 -30.91 22.58 3.26
C GLN A 315 -30.79 24.13 3.27
#